data_AF-A0A7X9GD99-F1
#
_entry.id   AF-A0A7X9GD99-F1
#
_cell.length_a   1.000
_cell.length_b   1.000
_cell.length_c   1.000
_cell.angle_alpha   90.00
_cell.angle_beta   90.00
_cell.angle_gamma   90.00
#
_symmetry.space_group_name_H-M   'P 1'
#
loop_
_entity.id
_entity.type
_entity.pdbx_description
1 polymer ?
#
loop_
_entity_poly.entity_id
_entity_poly.type
_entity_poly.pdbx_seq_one_letter_code
_entity_poly.pdbx_strand_id
1 'polypeptide(L)'
;MNTEKANSQFVSNSTMENNNLFFDFVMLVPLIFWYALIGIKYLLFDIWVLVIHKISWYLSSSYKKLSGDIDSDAEIDLYNRTKREKKVKPKRYIYTKGTLKRYERLRRDLQRDLQMSGATRSKEANIYQYIAKNKEGKFITDTMAGFSKLDIHSFLINEGYEVYDIKTSNLINFIYRDSGLIGAKISIKDLVFWLTQLATYIKAGITLNEGVKILCNQMKNKKGMYKVLRSISYELTLGETFSNALKKQGNYFPALLINMIKAAEASGTLQETLEDMANYYTEVNNTKKEMKSALTYPAIITVFSITVITFIIIYVVPQFTKVYEASNIEIKGLTSFIIKLSDFLKSNFFLIILIIIAIMIFFFIAFKKIKAFRVACQIIFMKIPIIKDVIIYKEITIFAKTFSSLLRNNVYITESMDILSKITTNEIYKSIMFKTINNIVKGEKISDAFSNHWAIPDVAYYMIVTGESTGQLAEMMQKVSDYYQVQHKSIVSSLKSFIEPVMIVFLAVIVASIIVSVIVPMFQLYNEFL
;
A
#
# COMPACT_ATOMS: atom_id res chain seq x y z
N MET A 1 -36.18 -42.44 -40.96
CA MET A 1 -35.98 -42.95 -39.58
C MET A 1 -34.59 -42.61 -38.99
N ASN A 2 -33.51 -42.47 -39.77
CA ASN A 2 -32.18 -42.07 -39.25
C ASN A 2 -31.94 -40.55 -39.15
N THR A 3 -32.73 -39.72 -39.84
CA THR A 3 -32.60 -38.24 -39.84
C THR A 3 -33.29 -37.58 -38.64
N GLU A 4 -34.39 -38.14 -38.13
CA GLU A 4 -35.07 -37.63 -36.93
C GLU A 4 -34.29 -37.89 -35.63
N LYS A 5 -33.56 -39.01 -35.53
CA LYS A 5 -32.69 -39.29 -34.37
C LYS A 5 -31.44 -38.41 -34.32
N ALA A 6 -30.91 -38.02 -35.48
CA ALA A 6 -29.78 -37.09 -35.56
C ALA A 6 -30.19 -35.65 -35.19
N ASN A 7 -31.37 -35.20 -35.64
CA ASN A 7 -31.91 -33.89 -35.27
C ASN A 7 -32.30 -33.81 -33.78
N SER A 8 -32.83 -34.88 -33.19
CA SER A 8 -33.16 -34.88 -31.75
C SER A 8 -31.90 -34.88 -30.87
N GLN A 9 -30.81 -35.55 -31.27
CA GLN A 9 -29.52 -35.50 -30.56
C GLN A 9 -28.82 -34.12 -30.69
N PHE A 10 -28.92 -33.44 -31.82
CA PHE A 10 -28.35 -32.09 -31.99
C PHE A 10 -29.13 -31.01 -31.21
N VAL A 11 -30.45 -31.10 -31.16
CA VAL A 11 -31.30 -30.20 -30.35
C VAL A 11 -31.10 -30.47 -28.84
N SER A 12 -30.86 -31.72 -28.45
CA SER A 12 -30.51 -32.09 -27.07
C SER A 12 -29.14 -31.55 -26.63
N ASN A 13 -28.12 -31.57 -27.50
CA ASN A 13 -26.78 -31.10 -27.13
C ASN A 13 -26.67 -29.57 -27.07
N SER A 14 -27.35 -28.85 -27.97
CA SER A 14 -27.37 -27.37 -27.96
C SER A 14 -28.18 -26.75 -26.81
N THR A 15 -29.19 -27.47 -26.30
CA THR A 15 -29.95 -27.08 -25.10
C THR A 15 -29.17 -27.35 -23.81
N MET A 16 -28.37 -28.43 -23.76
CA MET A 16 -27.45 -28.72 -22.64
C MET A 16 -26.31 -27.69 -22.53
N GLU A 17 -25.76 -27.22 -23.65
CA GLU A 17 -24.63 -26.28 -23.68
C GLU A 17 -25.04 -24.85 -23.27
N ASN A 18 -26.24 -24.39 -23.67
CA ASN A 18 -26.81 -23.11 -23.20
C ASN A 18 -27.19 -23.15 -21.69
N ASN A 19 -27.61 -24.31 -21.18
CA ASN A 19 -27.89 -24.47 -19.76
C ASN A 19 -26.60 -24.42 -18.91
N ASN A 20 -25.48 -24.95 -19.39
CA ASN A 20 -24.19 -24.87 -18.70
C ASN A 20 -23.63 -23.44 -18.67
N LEU A 21 -23.75 -22.65 -19.74
CA LEU A 21 -23.33 -21.24 -19.75
C LEU A 21 -24.21 -20.34 -18.86
N PHE A 22 -25.52 -20.60 -18.81
CA PHE A 22 -26.41 -19.94 -17.85
C PHE A 22 -26.07 -20.34 -16.42
N PHE A 23 -25.77 -21.61 -16.16
CA PHE A 23 -25.36 -22.09 -14.84
C PHE A 23 -23.98 -21.54 -14.42
N ASP A 24 -23.03 -21.43 -15.35
CA ASP A 24 -21.71 -20.81 -15.14
C ASP A 24 -21.81 -19.30 -14.89
N PHE A 25 -22.72 -18.61 -15.58
CA PHE A 25 -23.04 -17.20 -15.30
C PHE A 25 -23.77 -17.03 -13.97
N VAL A 26 -24.74 -17.89 -13.67
CA VAL A 26 -25.44 -17.93 -12.38
C VAL A 26 -24.53 -18.41 -11.25
N MET A 27 -23.39 -19.05 -11.52
CA MET A 27 -22.33 -19.36 -10.55
C MET A 27 -21.31 -18.22 -10.40
N LEU A 28 -20.96 -17.55 -11.51
CA LEU A 28 -20.01 -16.43 -11.53
C LEU A 28 -20.62 -15.12 -11.02
N VAL A 29 -21.90 -14.86 -11.28
CA VAL A 29 -22.59 -13.65 -10.79
C VAL A 29 -22.63 -13.62 -9.27
N PRO A 30 -23.02 -14.67 -8.52
CA PRO A 30 -22.86 -14.71 -7.09
C PRO A 30 -21.39 -14.65 -6.68
N LEU A 31 -20.42 -15.18 -7.42
CA LEU A 31 -19.00 -15.08 -7.04
C LEU A 31 -18.48 -13.64 -7.16
N ILE A 32 -18.76 -12.97 -8.28
CA ILE A 32 -18.41 -11.56 -8.54
C ILE A 32 -19.20 -10.66 -7.60
N PHE A 33 -20.49 -10.92 -7.41
CA PHE A 33 -21.35 -10.22 -6.46
C PHE A 33 -20.95 -10.53 -5.01
N TRP A 34 -20.40 -11.70 -4.69
CA TRP A 34 -19.87 -12.06 -3.37
C TRP A 34 -18.52 -11.40 -3.11
N TYR A 35 -17.62 -11.33 -4.10
CA TYR A 35 -16.38 -10.56 -3.96
C TYR A 35 -16.64 -9.04 -3.94
N ALA A 36 -17.62 -8.56 -4.71
CA ALA A 36 -18.10 -7.19 -4.66
C ALA A 36 -18.84 -6.90 -3.35
N LEU A 37 -19.69 -7.81 -2.85
CA LEU A 37 -20.34 -7.73 -1.53
C LEU A 37 -19.34 -7.92 -0.39
N ILE A 38 -18.25 -8.65 -0.54
CA ILE A 38 -17.18 -8.67 0.45
C ILE A 38 -16.49 -7.31 0.46
N GLY A 39 -16.22 -6.73 -0.72
CA GLY A 39 -15.72 -5.37 -0.85
C GLY A 39 -16.66 -4.33 -0.23
N ILE A 40 -17.96 -4.45 -0.49
CA ILE A 40 -19.04 -3.54 -0.05
C ILE A 40 -19.42 -3.79 1.40
N LYS A 41 -19.53 -5.03 1.88
CA LYS A 41 -19.71 -5.39 3.30
C LYS A 41 -18.53 -4.89 4.10
N TYR A 42 -17.31 -5.01 3.59
CA TYR A 42 -16.16 -4.41 4.25
C TYR A 42 -16.29 -2.88 4.32
N LEU A 43 -16.79 -2.23 3.25
CA LEU A 43 -16.94 -0.78 3.16
C LEU A 43 -18.14 -0.19 3.93
N LEU A 44 -19.28 -0.88 3.93
CA LEU A 44 -20.58 -0.46 4.45
C LEU A 44 -20.94 -1.10 5.80
N PHE A 45 -20.41 -2.27 6.14
CA PHE A 45 -20.75 -2.96 7.39
C PHE A 45 -19.52 -3.12 8.29
N ASP A 46 -18.41 -3.73 7.86
CA ASP A 46 -17.25 -3.97 8.76
C ASP A 46 -16.53 -2.67 9.14
N ILE A 47 -16.44 -1.69 8.23
CA ILE A 47 -15.98 -0.33 8.55
C ILE A 47 -16.93 0.35 9.54
N TRP A 48 -18.25 0.25 9.34
CA TRP A 48 -19.23 0.85 10.24
C TRP A 48 -19.35 0.12 11.57
N VAL A 49 -19.16 -1.20 11.63
CA VAL A 49 -19.09 -2.00 12.85
C VAL A 49 -17.80 -1.66 13.60
N LEU A 50 -16.66 -1.49 12.93
CA LEU A 50 -15.43 -1.00 13.56
C LEU A 50 -15.57 0.44 14.08
N VAL A 51 -16.31 1.27 13.36
CA VAL A 51 -16.63 2.65 13.76
C VAL A 51 -17.61 2.64 14.92
N ILE A 52 -18.70 1.85 14.90
CA ILE A 52 -19.68 1.69 15.98
C ILE A 52 -19.04 1.03 17.20
N HIS A 53 -18.10 0.09 17.04
CA HIS A 53 -17.38 -0.51 18.17
C HIS A 53 -16.40 0.50 18.78
N LYS A 54 -15.77 1.37 17.98
CA LYS A 54 -14.97 2.50 18.46
C LYS A 54 -15.81 3.59 19.11
N ILE A 55 -16.96 3.92 18.52
CA ILE A 55 -17.92 4.91 19.01
C ILE A 55 -18.58 4.37 20.27
N SER A 56 -18.93 3.09 20.36
CA SER A 56 -19.42 2.41 21.56
C SER A 56 -18.34 2.38 22.64
N TRP A 57 -17.09 2.13 22.29
CA TRP A 57 -15.97 2.26 23.24
C TRP A 57 -15.80 3.71 23.72
N TYR A 58 -15.88 4.69 22.81
CA TYR A 58 -15.78 6.11 23.14
C TYR A 58 -16.99 6.61 23.95
N LEU A 59 -18.21 6.25 23.58
CA LEU A 59 -19.44 6.52 24.31
C LEU A 59 -19.47 5.76 25.63
N SER A 60 -18.95 4.54 25.75
CA SER A 60 -18.83 3.87 27.05
C SER A 60 -17.78 4.54 27.95
N SER A 61 -16.74 5.12 27.35
CA SER A 61 -15.69 5.87 28.04
C SER A 61 -16.13 7.30 28.37
N SER A 62 -17.04 7.88 27.58
CA SER A 62 -17.65 9.19 27.80
C SER A 62 -18.86 9.10 28.71
N TYR A 63 -19.67 8.04 28.64
CA TYR A 63 -20.75 7.72 29.57
C TYR A 63 -20.19 7.37 30.93
N LYS A 64 -19.05 6.66 31.03
CA LYS A 64 -18.28 6.55 32.29
C LYS A 64 -17.72 7.87 32.83
N LYS A 65 -17.61 8.90 31.98
CA LYS A 65 -17.19 10.26 32.37
C LYS A 65 -18.38 11.17 32.69
N LEU A 66 -19.56 10.93 32.09
CA LEU A 66 -20.78 11.71 32.25
C LEU A 66 -21.69 11.15 33.36
N SER A 67 -21.70 9.83 33.57
CA SER A 67 -22.36 9.16 34.69
C SER A 67 -21.63 9.38 36.03
N GLY A 68 -20.60 10.23 36.02
CA GLY A 68 -19.93 10.70 37.24
C GLY A 68 -20.62 11.90 37.89
N ASP A 69 -21.68 12.46 37.29
CA ASP A 69 -22.19 13.79 37.67
C ASP A 69 -23.71 13.89 37.94
N ILE A 70 -24.48 12.81 38.11
CA ILE A 70 -25.90 12.92 38.51
C ILE A 70 -26.30 11.91 39.61
N ASP A 71 -26.63 12.51 40.77
CA ASP A 71 -27.26 12.02 42.02
C ASP A 71 -26.57 10.93 42.87
N SER A 72 -26.12 11.35 44.06
CA SER A 72 -25.04 10.78 44.85
C SER A 72 -25.39 9.67 45.84
N ASP A 73 -26.67 9.38 46.13
CA ASP A 73 -26.98 8.61 47.34
C ASP A 73 -27.52 7.19 47.06
N ALA A 74 -28.12 6.95 45.88
CA ALA A 74 -28.65 5.63 45.52
C ALA A 74 -27.60 4.72 44.85
N GLU A 75 -26.58 5.29 44.19
CA GLU A 75 -25.53 4.51 43.54
C GLU A 75 -24.48 3.97 44.53
N ILE A 76 -24.28 4.58 45.71
CA ILE A 76 -23.26 4.11 46.67
C ILE A 76 -23.60 2.69 47.18
N ASP A 77 -24.88 2.37 47.41
CA ASP A 77 -25.27 1.03 47.88
C ASP A 77 -25.21 -0.02 46.76
N LEU A 78 -25.52 0.36 45.51
CA LEU A 78 -25.41 -0.54 44.35
C LEU A 78 -23.95 -0.73 43.89
N TYR A 79 -23.13 0.31 43.97
CA TYR A 79 -21.70 0.32 43.69
C TYR A 79 -20.94 -0.54 44.71
N ASN A 80 -21.28 -0.46 46.00
CA ASN A 80 -20.68 -1.31 47.03
C ASN A 80 -21.08 -2.79 46.89
N ARG A 81 -22.29 -3.09 46.41
CA ARG A 81 -22.72 -4.47 46.10
C ARG A 81 -22.06 -5.05 44.85
N THR A 82 -21.74 -4.23 43.85
CA THR A 82 -21.13 -4.68 42.58
C THR A 82 -19.59 -4.63 42.58
N LYS A 83 -18.98 -3.87 43.48
CA LYS A 83 -17.52 -3.76 43.67
C LYS A 83 -16.95 -4.76 44.68
N ARG A 84 -17.46 -5.99 44.70
CA ARG A 84 -16.54 -7.12 44.92
C ARG A 84 -15.68 -7.20 43.67
N GLU A 85 -14.58 -6.45 43.68
CA GLU A 85 -13.55 -6.50 42.64
C GLU A 85 -13.31 -7.96 42.26
N LYS A 86 -13.74 -8.37 41.07
CA LYS A 86 -13.10 -9.50 40.41
C LYS A 86 -11.69 -9.02 40.10
N LYS A 87 -10.79 -9.14 41.09
CA LYS A 87 -9.35 -9.10 40.89
C LYS A 87 -9.10 -10.01 39.70
N VAL A 88 -8.79 -9.43 38.53
CA VAL A 88 -8.30 -10.21 37.39
C VAL A 88 -6.99 -10.78 37.87
N LYS A 89 -7.05 -11.99 38.45
CA LYS A 89 -5.87 -12.70 38.92
C LYS A 89 -4.92 -12.75 37.73
N PRO A 90 -3.63 -12.36 37.88
CA PRO A 90 -2.68 -12.49 36.80
C PRO A 90 -2.77 -13.93 36.26
N LYS A 91 -2.84 -14.10 34.94
CA LYS A 91 -2.85 -15.44 34.32
C LYS A 91 -1.57 -16.16 34.75
N ARG A 92 -1.66 -17.00 35.79
CA ARG A 92 -0.53 -17.75 36.31
C ARG A 92 -0.35 -18.94 35.37
N TYR A 93 0.65 -18.87 34.50
CA TYR A 93 0.98 -19.98 33.61
C TYR A 93 1.55 -21.12 34.47
N ILE A 94 0.78 -22.20 34.62
CA ILE A 94 1.19 -23.39 35.37
C ILE A 94 1.86 -24.34 34.39
N TYR A 95 3.13 -24.64 34.66
CA TYR A 95 3.91 -25.60 33.87
C TYR A 95 4.13 -26.87 34.68
N THR A 96 4.08 -28.02 34.01
CA THR A 96 4.36 -29.32 34.62
C THR A 96 5.80 -29.36 35.15
N LYS A 97 6.03 -30.05 36.29
CA LYS A 97 7.37 -30.19 36.91
C LYS A 97 8.42 -30.72 35.93
N GLY A 98 8.05 -31.63 35.02
CA GLY A 98 8.94 -32.15 33.99
C GLY A 98 9.40 -31.09 32.98
N THR A 99 8.49 -30.17 32.59
CA THR A 99 8.77 -29.09 31.66
C THR A 99 9.72 -28.04 32.26
N LEU A 100 9.50 -27.69 33.54
CA LEU A 100 10.41 -26.82 34.31
C LEU A 100 11.82 -27.42 34.41
N LYS A 101 11.92 -28.71 34.78
CA LYS A 101 13.21 -29.42 34.87
C LYS A 101 13.96 -29.45 33.53
N ARG A 102 13.23 -29.60 32.42
CA ARG A 102 13.79 -29.53 31.06
C ARG A 102 14.36 -28.15 30.76
N TYR A 103 13.60 -27.08 31.02
CA TYR A 103 14.08 -25.72 30.79
C TYR A 103 15.28 -25.38 31.68
N GLU A 104 15.26 -25.74 32.96
CA GLU A 104 16.41 -25.56 33.85
C GLU A 104 17.68 -26.26 33.34
N ARG A 105 17.54 -27.46 32.76
CA ARG A 105 18.66 -28.15 32.10
C ARG A 105 19.19 -27.32 30.93
N LEU A 106 18.31 -26.88 30.03
CA LEU A 106 18.69 -26.04 28.89
C LEU A 106 19.40 -24.75 29.33
N ARG A 107 18.93 -24.11 30.41
CA ARG A 107 19.56 -22.89 30.96
C ARG A 107 20.98 -23.17 31.46
N ARG A 108 21.20 -24.29 32.15
CA ARG A 108 22.55 -24.70 32.60
C ARG A 108 23.47 -24.99 31.41
N ASP A 109 22.94 -25.66 30.39
CA ASP A 109 23.69 -25.98 29.17
C ASP A 109 24.06 -24.69 28.41
N LEU A 110 23.13 -23.74 28.31
CA LEU A 110 23.37 -22.43 27.72
C LEU A 110 24.44 -21.64 28.49
N GLN A 111 24.42 -21.63 29.82
CA GLN A 111 25.46 -20.97 30.62
C GLN A 111 26.85 -21.54 30.37
N ARG A 112 26.96 -22.86 30.23
CA ARG A 112 28.22 -23.53 29.85
C ARG A 112 28.66 -23.17 28.43
N ASP A 113 27.73 -23.16 27.49
CA ASP A 113 28.00 -22.81 26.09
C ASP A 113 28.46 -21.36 25.94
N LEU A 114 27.85 -20.42 26.68
CA LEU A 114 28.25 -19.01 26.71
C LEU A 114 29.68 -18.79 27.23
N GLN A 115 30.16 -19.67 28.13
CA GLN A 115 31.52 -19.62 28.67
C GLN A 115 32.58 -20.20 27.73
N MET A 116 32.20 -21.08 26.78
CA MET A 116 33.14 -21.74 25.87
C MET A 116 33.08 -21.19 24.44
N SER A 117 31.97 -21.39 23.75
CA SER A 117 31.85 -21.14 22.30
C SER A 117 30.95 -19.94 21.98
N GLY A 118 29.98 -19.65 22.85
CA GLY A 118 28.97 -18.61 22.67
C GLY A 118 29.48 -17.17 22.80
N ALA A 119 30.74 -16.96 23.20
CA ALA A 119 31.39 -15.65 23.24
C ALA A 119 31.99 -15.22 21.89
N THR A 120 32.21 -16.15 20.96
CA THR A 120 32.79 -15.82 19.64
C THR A 120 31.80 -15.03 18.79
N ARG A 121 32.21 -13.81 18.41
CA ARG A 121 31.41 -12.89 17.60
C ARG A 121 31.60 -13.19 16.11
N SER A 122 30.51 -13.47 15.39
CA SER A 122 30.55 -13.67 13.93
C SER A 122 30.66 -12.34 13.18
N LYS A 123 31.33 -12.36 12.02
CA LYS A 123 31.44 -11.20 11.13
C LYS A 123 30.10 -10.77 10.53
N GLU A 124 29.23 -11.74 10.26
CA GLU A 124 27.88 -11.53 9.72
C GLU A 124 26.82 -11.86 10.77
N ALA A 125 25.67 -11.19 10.69
CA ALA A 125 24.56 -11.44 11.60
C ALA A 125 23.90 -12.79 11.29
N ASN A 126 23.84 -13.67 12.30
CA ASN A 126 23.13 -14.94 12.24
C ASN A 126 21.78 -14.84 12.94
N ILE A 127 20.83 -15.68 12.54
CA ILE A 127 19.53 -15.79 13.19
C ILE A 127 19.62 -16.85 14.28
N TYR A 128 19.34 -16.42 15.50
CA TYR A 128 19.29 -17.27 16.67
C TYR A 128 17.84 -17.46 17.08
N GLN A 129 17.44 -18.71 17.22
CA GLN A 129 16.19 -19.07 17.88
C GLN A 129 16.45 -19.15 19.38
N TYR A 130 15.63 -18.46 20.17
CA TYR A 130 15.77 -18.47 21.61
C TYR A 130 14.47 -18.88 22.30
N ILE A 131 14.63 -19.48 23.48
CA ILE A 131 13.53 -19.77 24.40
C ILE A 131 13.78 -18.94 25.65
N ALA A 132 12.84 -18.05 25.97
CA ALA A 132 12.94 -17.21 27.15
C ALA A 132 11.59 -17.09 27.85
N LYS A 133 11.60 -16.78 29.14
CA LYS A 133 10.40 -16.54 29.95
C LYS A 133 10.26 -15.04 30.17
N ASN A 134 9.09 -14.52 29.82
CA ASN A 134 8.78 -13.09 29.98
C ASN A 134 8.49 -12.75 31.46
N LYS A 135 8.36 -11.45 31.77
CA LYS A 135 8.00 -10.94 33.12
C LYS A 135 6.65 -11.47 33.64
N GLU A 136 5.76 -11.93 32.76
CA GLU A 136 4.46 -12.52 33.10
C GLU A 136 4.55 -14.03 33.43
N GLY A 137 5.75 -14.62 33.32
CA GLY A 137 6.00 -16.04 33.55
C GLY A 137 5.71 -16.95 32.36
N LYS A 138 5.40 -16.41 31.18
CA LYS A 138 5.14 -17.16 29.95
C LYS A 138 6.44 -17.47 29.21
N PHE A 139 6.66 -18.75 28.89
CA PHE A 139 7.71 -19.14 27.94
C PHE A 139 7.34 -18.73 26.51
N ILE A 140 8.26 -18.04 25.86
CA ILE A 140 8.19 -17.62 24.46
C ILE A 140 9.33 -18.25 23.68
N THR A 141 9.00 -18.70 22.46
CA THR A 141 9.99 -19.15 21.48
C THR A 141 9.92 -18.20 20.31
N ASP A 142 11.03 -17.55 20.01
CA ASP A 142 11.09 -16.49 19.01
C ASP A 142 12.52 -16.41 18.45
N THR A 143 12.70 -15.63 17.38
CA THR A 143 13.95 -15.55 16.64
C THR A 143 14.48 -14.13 16.66
N MET A 144 15.80 -13.99 16.73
CA MET A 144 16.48 -12.71 16.71
C MET A 144 17.78 -12.79 15.93
N ALA A 145 18.05 -11.79 15.10
CA ALA A 145 19.34 -11.65 14.44
C ALA A 145 20.35 -11.03 15.40
N GLY A 146 21.58 -11.54 15.42
CA GLY A 146 22.68 -11.00 16.22
C GLY A 146 24.04 -11.55 15.78
N PHE A 147 25.09 -11.09 16.45
CA PHE A 147 26.48 -11.44 16.11
C PHE A 147 27.05 -12.54 17.01
N SER A 148 26.44 -12.78 18.16
CA SER A 148 26.94 -13.74 19.14
C SER A 148 25.79 -14.25 20.01
N LYS A 149 25.91 -15.47 20.53
CA LYS A 149 24.96 -15.99 21.53
C LYS A 149 25.02 -15.15 22.80
N LEU A 150 26.21 -14.67 23.17
CA LEU A 150 26.42 -13.84 24.35
C LEU A 150 25.76 -12.46 24.22
N ASP A 151 25.84 -11.81 23.07
CA ASP A 151 25.21 -10.51 22.84
C ASP A 151 23.67 -10.61 22.95
N ILE A 152 23.10 -11.65 22.36
CA ILE A 152 21.66 -11.92 22.42
C ILE A 152 21.22 -12.27 23.85
N HIS A 153 22.01 -13.09 24.55
CA HIS A 153 21.74 -13.42 25.94
C HIS A 153 21.72 -12.17 26.83
N SER A 154 22.75 -11.33 26.73
CA SER A 154 22.86 -10.07 27.49
C SER A 154 21.72 -9.11 27.17
N PHE A 155 21.36 -8.98 25.89
CA PHE A 155 20.21 -8.15 25.47
C PHE A 155 18.88 -8.65 26.06
N LEU A 156 18.62 -9.97 26.00
CA LEU A 156 17.39 -10.56 26.52
C LEU A 156 17.28 -10.41 28.04
N ILE A 157 18.39 -10.55 28.77
CA ILE A 157 18.43 -10.31 30.22
C ILE A 157 18.14 -8.85 30.54
N ASN A 158 18.73 -7.90 29.81
CA ASN A 158 18.48 -6.47 30.00
C ASN A 158 17.01 -6.09 29.75
N GLU A 159 16.34 -6.77 28.82
CA GLU A 159 14.89 -6.63 28.58
C GLU A 159 14.02 -7.27 29.69
N GLY A 160 14.64 -7.98 30.64
CA GLY A 160 13.98 -8.64 31.76
C GLY A 160 13.40 -10.02 31.42
N TYR A 161 13.98 -10.71 30.44
CA TYR A 161 13.67 -12.11 30.15
C TYR A 161 14.62 -13.06 30.88
N GLU A 162 14.08 -14.18 31.37
CA GLU A 162 14.90 -15.31 31.80
C GLU A 162 15.19 -16.19 30.58
N VAL A 163 16.43 -16.25 30.11
CA VAL A 163 16.82 -17.01 28.92
C VAL A 163 17.15 -18.46 29.29
N TYR A 164 16.62 -19.40 28.51
CA TYR A 164 16.79 -20.84 28.74
C TYR A 164 17.55 -21.54 27.62
N ASP A 165 17.38 -21.13 26.37
CA ASP A 165 18.06 -21.78 25.24
C ASP A 165 18.32 -20.75 24.13
N ILE A 166 19.48 -20.85 23.47
CA ILE A 166 19.84 -20.04 22.29
C ILE A 166 20.52 -20.96 21.28
N LYS A 167 19.88 -21.17 20.13
CA LYS A 167 20.36 -22.05 19.06
C LYS A 167 20.52 -21.29 17.75
N THR A 168 21.61 -21.58 17.06
CA THR A 168 21.84 -21.19 15.67
C THR A 168 22.15 -22.44 14.87
N SER A 169 21.61 -22.54 13.67
CA SER A 169 21.94 -23.61 12.72
C SER A 169 21.77 -23.09 11.30
N ASN A 170 22.50 -23.68 10.34
CA ASN A 170 22.36 -23.30 8.92
C ASN A 170 20.93 -23.47 8.42
N LEU A 171 20.18 -24.43 8.98
CA LEU A 171 18.77 -24.66 8.67
C LEU A 171 17.85 -23.56 9.26
N ILE A 172 18.12 -23.10 10.49
CA ILE A 172 17.41 -21.96 11.10
C ILE A 172 17.70 -20.68 10.32
N ASN A 173 18.97 -20.47 9.93
CA ASN A 173 19.35 -19.37 9.06
C ASN A 173 18.69 -19.45 7.68
N PHE A 174 18.44 -20.63 7.12
CA PHE A 174 17.76 -20.78 5.82
C PHE A 174 16.23 -20.59 5.93
N ILE A 175 15.60 -21.17 6.96
CA ILE A 175 14.15 -21.12 7.19
C ILE A 175 13.70 -19.74 7.66
N TYR A 176 14.49 -19.10 8.52
CA TYR A 176 14.18 -17.82 9.14
C TYR A 176 15.03 -16.67 8.59
N ARG A 177 15.93 -16.89 7.61
CA ARG A 177 16.36 -15.80 6.70
C ARG A 177 15.08 -15.37 6.05
N ASP A 178 14.48 -14.37 6.67
CA ASP A 178 13.38 -13.65 6.09
C ASP A 178 13.85 -13.28 4.70
N SER A 179 13.18 -13.84 3.71
CA SER A 179 13.51 -13.72 2.31
C SER A 179 13.56 -12.23 1.99
N GLY A 180 14.76 -11.65 2.02
CA GLY A 180 15.03 -10.30 1.51
C GLY A 180 14.66 -10.15 0.02
N LEU A 181 14.27 -11.25 -0.63
CA LEU A 181 13.67 -11.32 -1.96
C LEU A 181 12.20 -10.87 -2.01
N ILE A 182 11.45 -10.93 -0.90
CA ILE A 182 10.10 -10.35 -0.76
C ILE A 182 10.20 -9.26 0.32
N GLY A 183 10.90 -8.18 0.00
CA GLY A 183 11.08 -7.03 0.90
C GLY A 183 9.75 -6.43 1.31
N ALA A 184 9.25 -6.81 2.49
CA ALA A 184 8.12 -6.16 3.10
C ALA A 184 8.48 -4.69 3.32
N LYS A 185 7.67 -3.77 2.80
CA LYS A 185 7.82 -2.34 3.03
C LYS A 185 6.90 -1.91 4.16
N ILE A 186 7.37 -1.02 5.02
CA ILE A 186 6.48 -0.39 6.01
C ILE A 186 5.34 0.34 5.30
N SER A 187 4.12 0.20 5.81
CA SER A 187 3.00 0.98 5.29
C SER A 187 3.21 2.45 5.63
N ILE A 188 2.89 3.38 4.72
CA ILE A 188 3.09 4.82 4.95
C ILE A 188 2.35 5.27 6.23
N LYS A 189 1.16 4.72 6.50
CA LYS A 189 0.40 5.01 7.72
C LYS A 189 1.16 4.60 8.99
N ASP A 190 1.76 3.43 8.99
CA ASP A 190 2.53 2.93 10.14
C ASP A 190 3.84 3.68 10.31
N LEU A 191 4.47 4.06 9.19
CA LEU A 191 5.65 4.91 9.18
C LEU A 191 5.36 6.28 9.78
N VAL A 192 4.26 6.93 9.38
CA VAL A 192 3.82 8.21 9.95
C VAL A 192 3.61 8.07 11.45
N PHE A 193 2.82 7.08 11.89
CA PHE A 193 2.59 6.88 13.31
C PHE A 193 3.91 6.69 14.08
N TRP A 194 4.79 5.82 13.58
CA TRP A 194 6.06 5.54 14.24
C TRP A 194 6.98 6.77 14.30
N LEU A 195 7.11 7.52 13.20
CA LEU A 195 7.91 8.75 13.16
C LEU A 195 7.35 9.83 14.08
N THR A 196 6.04 10.07 14.06
CA THR A 196 5.40 11.06 14.94
C THR A 196 5.62 10.73 16.41
N GLN A 197 5.39 9.48 16.80
CA GLN A 197 5.60 9.07 18.20
C GLN A 197 7.08 9.09 18.59
N LEU A 198 7.98 8.65 17.71
CA LEU A 198 9.42 8.72 17.98
C LEU A 198 9.88 10.17 18.15
N ALA A 199 9.50 11.07 17.23
CA ALA A 199 9.77 12.50 17.34
C ALA A 199 9.24 13.08 18.65
N THR A 200 8.05 12.66 19.08
CA THR A 200 7.42 13.10 20.34
C THR A 200 8.22 12.65 21.55
N TYR A 201 8.70 11.40 21.56
CA TYR A 201 9.53 10.87 22.65
C TYR A 201 10.90 11.56 22.73
N ILE A 202 11.57 11.77 21.60
CA ILE A 202 12.84 12.49 21.56
C ILE A 202 12.64 13.93 22.06
N LYS A 203 11.59 14.61 21.61
CA LYS A 203 11.23 15.97 22.05
C LYS A 203 10.91 16.05 23.54
N ALA A 204 10.41 14.97 24.14
CA ALA A 204 10.19 14.85 25.58
C ALA A 204 11.46 14.50 26.38
N GLY A 205 12.63 14.42 25.74
CA GLY A 205 13.91 14.11 26.37
C GLY A 205 14.17 12.61 26.59
N ILE A 206 13.35 11.73 26.02
CA ILE A 206 13.59 10.27 26.07
C ILE A 206 14.71 9.94 25.08
N THR A 207 15.66 9.09 25.51
CA THR A 207 16.75 8.65 24.64
C THR A 207 16.22 7.86 23.44
N LEU A 208 16.94 7.91 22.31
CA LEU A 208 16.52 7.22 21.09
C LEU A 208 16.29 5.72 21.29
N ASN A 209 17.20 5.03 21.98
CA ASN A 209 17.06 3.60 22.25
C ASN A 209 15.78 3.32 23.05
N GLU A 210 15.53 4.09 24.11
CA GLU A 210 14.34 3.89 24.95
C GLU A 210 13.04 4.24 24.19
N GLY A 211 13.04 5.30 23.40
CA GLY A 211 11.92 5.65 22.52
C GLY A 211 11.58 4.52 21.54
N VAL A 212 12.59 3.93 20.90
CA VAL A 212 12.40 2.77 20.00
C VAL A 212 11.87 1.55 20.78
N LYS A 213 12.33 1.30 22.01
CA LYS A 213 11.82 0.20 22.86
C LYS A 213 10.36 0.40 23.26
N ILE A 214 9.96 1.61 23.63
CA ILE A 214 8.56 1.95 23.95
C ILE A 214 7.68 1.66 22.73
N LEU A 215 8.09 2.10 21.54
CA LEU A 215 7.35 1.88 20.29
C LEU A 215 7.29 0.41 19.89
N CYS A 216 8.37 -0.33 20.09
CA CYS A 216 8.40 -1.78 19.89
C CYS A 216 7.31 -2.45 20.75
N ASN A 217 7.18 -2.07 22.02
CA ASN A 217 6.17 -2.62 22.92
C ASN A 217 4.73 -2.26 22.51
N GLN A 218 4.49 -1.06 21.99
CA GLN A 218 3.17 -0.66 21.46
C GLN A 218 2.78 -1.45 20.19
N MET A 219 3.76 -1.90 19.41
CA MET A 219 3.56 -2.58 18.13
C MET A 219 3.49 -4.11 18.21
N LYS A 220 3.36 -4.71 19.41
CA LYS A 220 3.28 -6.18 19.62
C LYS A 220 2.22 -6.88 18.77
N ASN A 221 1.12 -6.19 18.45
CA ASN A 221 0.04 -6.74 17.62
C ASN A 221 0.44 -6.90 16.14
N LYS A 222 1.47 -6.19 15.67
CA LYS A 222 1.98 -6.23 14.29
C LYS A 222 3.32 -6.96 14.22
N LYS A 223 3.27 -8.30 14.16
CA LYS A 223 4.46 -9.19 14.24
C LYS A 223 5.64 -8.75 13.36
N GLY A 224 5.40 -8.33 12.11
CA GLY A 224 6.46 -7.90 11.20
C GLY A 224 7.17 -6.62 11.67
N MET A 225 6.40 -5.58 12.03
CA MET A 225 6.95 -4.33 12.54
C MET A 225 7.64 -4.51 13.89
N TYR A 226 7.05 -5.33 14.78
CA TYR A 226 7.65 -5.68 16.06
C TYR A 226 9.05 -6.27 15.91
N LYS A 227 9.23 -7.26 15.01
CA LYS A 227 10.54 -7.87 14.75
C LYS A 227 11.58 -6.86 14.27
N VAL A 228 11.21 -6.01 13.31
CA VAL A 228 12.09 -4.99 12.74
C VAL A 228 12.50 -3.96 13.81
N LEU A 229 11.54 -3.41 14.56
CA LEU A 229 11.83 -2.44 15.62
C LEU A 229 12.69 -3.02 16.74
N ARG A 230 12.49 -4.30 17.06
CA ARG A 230 13.31 -4.99 18.04
C ARG A 230 14.74 -5.22 17.56
N SER A 231 14.93 -5.55 16.29
CA SER A 231 16.26 -5.60 15.68
C SER A 231 16.94 -4.24 15.72
N ILE A 232 16.22 -3.14 15.43
CA ILE A 232 16.77 -1.78 15.53
C ILE A 232 17.18 -1.46 16.98
N SER A 233 16.32 -1.73 17.96
CA SER A 233 16.65 -1.49 19.37
C SER A 233 17.90 -2.26 19.82
N TYR A 234 18.07 -3.49 19.33
CA TYR A 234 19.27 -4.27 19.58
C TYR A 234 20.53 -3.63 18.99
N GLU A 235 20.49 -3.22 17.72
CA GLU A 235 21.60 -2.53 17.06
C GLU A 235 21.97 -1.22 17.77
N LEU A 236 20.97 -0.43 18.16
CA LEU A 236 21.17 0.79 18.96
C LEU A 236 21.78 0.49 20.34
N THR A 237 21.39 -0.61 20.98
CA THR A 237 21.97 -1.04 22.27
C THR A 237 23.43 -1.48 22.12
N LEU A 238 23.81 -1.96 20.93
CA LEU A 238 25.21 -2.27 20.59
C LEU A 238 26.04 -1.04 20.19
N GLY A 239 25.43 0.15 20.17
CA GLY A 239 26.10 1.41 19.81
C GLY A 239 26.19 1.67 18.30
N GLU A 240 25.43 0.95 17.47
CA GLU A 240 25.31 1.27 16.05
C GLU A 240 24.55 2.59 15.85
N THR A 241 24.86 3.33 14.78
CA THR A 241 24.08 4.52 14.40
C THR A 241 22.67 4.12 13.98
N PHE A 242 21.70 4.98 14.24
CA PHE A 242 20.30 4.79 13.88
C PHE A 242 20.11 4.66 12.37
N SER A 243 20.79 5.47 11.57
CA SER A 243 20.73 5.35 10.11
C SER A 243 21.22 3.98 9.62
N ASN A 244 22.32 3.46 10.16
CA ASN A 244 22.80 2.12 9.84
C ASN A 244 21.84 1.03 10.34
N ALA A 245 21.30 1.17 11.56
CA ALA A 245 20.34 0.23 12.11
C ALA A 245 19.08 0.11 11.24
N LEU A 246 18.59 1.23 10.69
CA LEU A 246 17.48 1.24 9.72
C LEU A 246 17.88 0.63 8.37
N LYS A 247 19.09 0.93 7.88
CA LYS A 247 19.62 0.39 6.62
C LYS A 247 19.80 -1.12 6.65
N LYS A 248 20.19 -1.70 7.79
CA LYS A 248 20.31 -3.16 7.99
C LYS A 248 18.96 -3.90 7.82
N GLN A 249 17.83 -3.19 7.89
CA GLN A 249 16.49 -3.75 7.66
C GLN A 249 16.13 -3.85 6.16
N GLY A 250 17.10 -3.67 5.26
CA GLY A 250 16.91 -3.78 3.81
C GLY A 250 15.98 -2.70 3.27
N ASN A 251 14.97 -3.11 2.49
CA ASN A 251 14.01 -2.20 1.85
C ASN A 251 12.80 -1.87 2.73
N TYR A 252 12.82 -2.17 4.03
CA TYR A 252 11.69 -1.93 4.92
C TYR A 252 11.39 -0.45 5.09
N PHE A 253 12.43 0.37 5.29
CA PHE A 253 12.32 1.83 5.40
C PHE A 253 12.66 2.52 4.07
N PRO A 254 12.03 3.66 3.76
CA PRO A 254 12.37 4.42 2.56
C PRO A 254 13.79 4.99 2.62
N ALA A 255 14.47 5.01 1.47
CA ALA A 255 15.84 5.54 1.36
C ALA A 255 15.96 7.01 1.80
N LEU A 256 14.95 7.83 1.50
CA LEU A 256 14.90 9.23 1.95
C LEU A 256 15.07 9.33 3.46
N LEU A 257 14.28 8.56 4.23
CA LEU A 257 14.31 8.60 5.68
C LEU A 257 15.69 8.22 6.23
N ILE A 258 16.29 7.14 5.70
CA ILE A 258 17.59 6.66 6.14
C ILE A 258 18.66 7.74 5.94
N ASN A 259 18.68 8.39 4.78
CA ASN A 259 19.68 9.41 4.48
C ASN A 259 19.46 10.70 5.29
N MET A 260 18.19 11.09 5.52
CA MET A 260 17.87 12.23 6.39
C MET A 260 18.34 11.99 7.82
N ILE A 261 18.07 10.80 8.36
CA ILE A 261 18.55 10.44 9.71
C ILE A 261 20.08 10.43 9.74
N LYS A 262 20.75 9.88 8.72
CA LYS A 262 22.22 9.87 8.64
C LYS A 262 22.80 11.28 8.70
N ALA A 263 22.22 12.22 7.96
CA ALA A 263 22.63 13.63 7.99
C ALA A 263 22.38 14.24 9.38
N ALA A 264 21.20 13.98 9.96
CA ALA A 264 20.81 14.48 11.28
C ALA A 264 21.68 13.94 12.42
N GLU A 265 22.17 12.70 12.31
CA GLU A 265 23.12 12.12 13.25
C GLU A 265 24.48 12.82 13.20
N ALA A 266 24.92 13.23 12.00
CA ALA A 266 26.16 13.96 11.82
C ALA A 266 26.05 15.43 12.28
N SER A 267 24.88 16.06 12.11
CA SER A 267 24.63 17.46 12.48
C SER A 267 24.05 17.66 13.88
N GLY A 268 23.65 16.59 14.57
CA GLY A 268 23.00 16.66 15.89
C GLY A 268 21.54 17.14 15.86
N THR A 269 20.90 17.20 14.70
CA THR A 269 19.53 17.73 14.51
C THR A 269 18.47 16.63 14.41
N LEU A 270 18.69 15.49 15.08
CA LEU A 270 17.84 14.31 14.95
C LEU A 270 16.38 14.58 15.33
N GLN A 271 16.15 15.42 16.35
CA GLN A 271 14.81 15.77 16.81
C GLN A 271 14.02 16.51 15.71
N GLU A 272 14.61 17.56 15.14
CA GLU A 272 14.00 18.36 14.08
C GLU A 272 13.78 17.53 12.83
N THR A 273 14.76 16.71 12.44
CA THR A 273 14.66 15.87 11.25
C THR A 273 13.58 14.79 11.40
N LEU A 274 13.38 14.21 12.59
CA LEU A 274 12.29 13.27 12.83
C LEU A 274 10.91 13.94 12.71
N GLU A 275 10.77 15.16 13.23
CA GLU A 275 9.55 15.97 13.09
C GLU A 275 9.28 16.34 11.62
N ASP A 276 10.30 16.79 10.89
CA ASP A 276 10.25 17.06 9.45
C ASP A 276 9.84 15.81 8.64
N MET A 277 10.41 14.64 8.95
CA MET A 277 10.05 13.38 8.27
C MET A 277 8.64 12.92 8.61
N ALA A 278 8.20 13.08 9.86
CA ALA A 278 6.82 12.78 10.24
C ALA A 278 5.83 13.64 9.44
N ASN A 279 6.10 14.94 9.33
CA ASN A 279 5.29 15.88 8.55
C ASN A 279 5.31 15.53 7.06
N TYR A 280 6.49 15.27 6.50
CA TYR A 280 6.66 14.88 5.10
C TYR A 280 5.83 13.63 4.75
N TYR A 281 5.95 12.54 5.52
CA TYR A 281 5.20 11.32 5.23
C TYR A 281 3.71 11.45 5.55
N THR A 282 3.31 12.35 6.46
CA THR A 282 1.91 12.69 6.70
C THR A 282 1.29 13.31 5.47
N GLU A 283 1.96 14.30 4.88
CA GLU A 283 1.54 14.92 3.63
C GLU A 283 1.45 13.91 2.49
N VAL A 284 2.49 13.07 2.31
CA VAL A 284 2.48 12.00 1.30
C VAL A 284 1.29 11.04 1.50
N ASN A 285 0.97 10.69 2.75
CA ASN A 285 -0.17 9.84 3.08
C ASN A 285 -1.50 10.53 2.76
N ASN A 286 -1.62 11.82 3.05
CA ASN A 286 -2.81 12.62 2.79
C ASN A 286 -3.04 12.75 1.28
N THR A 287 -2.02 13.15 0.52
CA THR A 287 -2.09 13.19 -0.96
C THR A 287 -2.49 11.83 -1.53
N LYS A 288 -1.89 10.73 -1.04
CA LYS A 288 -2.25 9.38 -1.50
C LYS A 288 -3.71 9.03 -1.21
N LYS A 289 -4.23 9.40 -0.04
CA LYS A 289 -5.64 9.18 0.33
C LYS A 289 -6.58 10.02 -0.53
N GLU A 290 -6.25 11.29 -0.75
CA GLU A 290 -7.02 12.19 -1.61
C GLU A 290 -7.08 11.66 -3.05
N MET A 291 -5.93 11.25 -3.61
CA MET A 291 -5.88 10.62 -4.94
C MET A 291 -6.69 9.33 -5.01
N LYS A 292 -6.57 8.45 -4.00
CA LYS A 292 -7.35 7.21 -3.96
C LYS A 292 -8.84 7.51 -3.90
N SER A 293 -9.26 8.45 -3.06
CA SER A 293 -10.65 8.88 -2.93
C SER A 293 -11.19 9.43 -4.25
N ALA A 294 -10.43 10.29 -4.93
CA ALA A 294 -10.80 10.88 -6.21
C ALA A 294 -11.01 9.83 -7.32
N LEU A 295 -10.20 8.76 -7.34
CA LEU A 295 -10.29 7.70 -8.35
C LEU A 295 -11.29 6.59 -8.01
N THR A 296 -11.72 6.48 -6.75
CA THR A 296 -12.60 5.39 -6.31
C THR A 296 -13.96 5.46 -7.00
N TYR A 297 -14.55 6.67 -7.10
CA TYR A 297 -15.87 6.85 -7.69
C TYR A 297 -15.91 6.54 -9.21
N PRO A 298 -15.02 7.12 -10.06
CA PRO A 298 -14.96 6.73 -11.47
C PRO A 298 -14.71 5.25 -11.71
N ALA A 299 -13.88 4.61 -10.88
CA ALA A 299 -13.59 3.19 -11.03
C ALA A 299 -14.83 2.32 -10.77
N ILE A 300 -15.61 2.61 -9.71
CA ILE A 300 -16.82 1.87 -9.38
C ILE A 300 -17.85 2.00 -10.52
N ILE A 301 -18.10 3.22 -10.99
CA ILE A 301 -19.05 3.45 -12.09
C ILE A 301 -18.58 2.74 -13.35
N THR A 302 -17.31 2.87 -13.72
CA THR A 302 -16.77 2.22 -14.93
C THR A 302 -16.96 0.70 -14.89
N VAL A 303 -16.65 0.06 -13.76
CA VAL A 303 -16.83 -1.39 -13.58
C VAL A 303 -18.31 -1.77 -13.66
N PHE A 304 -19.18 -1.02 -12.99
CA PHE A 304 -20.63 -1.26 -13.01
C PHE A 304 -21.21 -1.10 -14.42
N SER A 305 -20.86 -0.01 -15.11
CA SER A 305 -21.22 0.28 -16.49
C SER A 305 -20.82 -0.81 -17.45
N ILE A 306 -19.54 -1.23 -17.43
CA ILE A 306 -19.05 -2.31 -18.29
C ILE A 306 -19.82 -3.60 -18.01
N THR A 307 -20.10 -3.89 -16.74
CA THR A 307 -20.87 -5.09 -16.35
C THR A 307 -22.29 -5.04 -16.93
N VAL A 308 -23.00 -3.92 -16.77
CA VAL A 308 -24.37 -3.75 -17.30
C VAL A 308 -24.39 -3.81 -18.82
N ILE A 309 -23.48 -3.11 -19.51
CA ILE A 309 -23.38 -3.12 -20.97
C ILE A 309 -23.10 -4.54 -21.48
N THR A 310 -22.15 -5.23 -20.86
CA THR A 310 -21.80 -6.62 -21.21
C THR A 310 -22.99 -7.55 -20.98
N PHE A 311 -23.72 -7.40 -19.88
CA PHE A 311 -24.93 -8.16 -19.60
C PHE A 311 -26.01 -7.95 -20.67
N ILE A 312 -26.30 -6.69 -21.02
CA ILE A 312 -27.29 -6.38 -22.06
C ILE A 312 -26.88 -6.99 -23.40
N ILE A 313 -25.62 -6.83 -23.80
CA ILE A 313 -25.15 -7.35 -25.09
C ILE A 313 -25.15 -8.89 -25.11
N ILE A 314 -24.72 -9.58 -24.06
CA ILE A 314 -24.63 -11.06 -24.07
C ILE A 314 -25.99 -11.75 -23.83
N TYR A 315 -26.86 -11.16 -23.00
CA TYR A 315 -28.12 -11.81 -22.61
C TYR A 315 -29.35 -11.21 -23.26
N VAL A 316 -29.46 -9.87 -23.31
CA VAL A 316 -30.69 -9.19 -23.76
C VAL A 316 -30.76 -9.16 -25.28
N VAL A 317 -29.69 -8.74 -25.96
CA VAL A 317 -29.67 -8.62 -27.44
C VAL A 317 -30.01 -9.96 -28.13
N PRO A 318 -29.44 -11.12 -27.75
CA PRO A 318 -29.73 -12.40 -28.43
C PRO A 318 -31.14 -12.93 -28.21
N GLN A 319 -31.90 -12.40 -27.24
CA GLN A 319 -33.31 -12.76 -27.12
C GLN A 319 -34.13 -12.13 -28.25
N PHE A 320 -33.77 -10.92 -28.67
CA PHE A 320 -34.43 -10.23 -29.78
C PHE A 320 -34.02 -10.80 -31.14
N THR A 321 -32.80 -11.30 -31.30
CA THR A 321 -32.36 -11.93 -32.57
C THR A 321 -33.24 -13.10 -32.95
N LYS A 322 -33.59 -13.97 -31.99
CA LYS A 322 -34.50 -15.10 -32.20
C LYS A 322 -35.88 -14.68 -32.69
N VAL A 323 -36.36 -13.52 -32.23
CA VAL A 323 -37.65 -12.97 -32.66
C VAL A 323 -37.56 -12.44 -34.08
N TYR A 324 -36.49 -11.74 -34.43
CA TYR A 324 -36.30 -11.21 -35.78
C TYR A 324 -36.08 -12.31 -36.83
N GLU A 325 -35.33 -13.36 -36.49
CA GLU A 325 -35.12 -14.53 -37.36
C GLU A 325 -36.44 -15.26 -37.67
N ALA A 326 -37.36 -15.34 -36.69
CA ALA A 326 -38.66 -15.97 -36.87
C ALA A 326 -39.58 -15.18 -37.82
N SER A 327 -39.32 -13.89 -38.02
CA SER A 327 -40.15 -13.00 -38.85
C SER A 327 -39.53 -12.68 -40.21
N ASN A 328 -38.39 -13.29 -40.59
CA ASN A 328 -37.72 -13.07 -41.89
C ASN A 328 -37.38 -11.60 -42.23
N ILE A 329 -37.22 -10.73 -41.23
CA ILE A 329 -36.88 -9.33 -41.45
C ILE A 329 -35.39 -9.17 -41.68
N GLU A 330 -35.01 -8.41 -42.72
CA GLU A 330 -33.62 -8.06 -42.98
C GLU A 330 -33.10 -7.06 -41.93
N ILE A 331 -32.32 -7.56 -40.97
CA ILE A 331 -31.67 -6.73 -39.96
C ILE A 331 -30.47 -6.00 -40.59
N LYS A 332 -30.62 -4.70 -40.88
CA LYS A 332 -29.59 -3.82 -41.45
C LYS A 332 -29.14 -2.72 -40.48
N GLY A 333 -27.93 -2.20 -40.66
CA GLY A 333 -27.41 -1.05 -39.91
C GLY A 333 -26.90 -1.37 -38.49
N LEU A 334 -27.23 -0.50 -37.54
CA LEU A 334 -26.71 -0.51 -36.17
C LEU A 334 -27.07 -1.78 -35.40
N THR A 335 -28.26 -2.35 -35.64
CA THR A 335 -28.69 -3.63 -35.04
C THR A 335 -27.83 -4.81 -35.49
N SER A 336 -27.51 -4.92 -36.78
CA SER A 336 -26.64 -5.99 -37.30
C SER A 336 -25.24 -5.94 -36.68
N PHE A 337 -24.71 -4.73 -36.47
CA PHE A 337 -23.43 -4.56 -35.79
C PHE A 337 -23.46 -5.03 -34.34
N ILE A 338 -24.50 -4.65 -33.57
CA ILE A 338 -24.61 -5.04 -32.16
C ILE A 338 -24.84 -6.54 -32.00
N ILE A 339 -25.59 -7.17 -32.91
CA ILE A 339 -25.77 -8.63 -32.92
C ILE A 339 -24.44 -9.34 -33.20
N LYS A 340 -23.71 -8.94 -34.24
CA LYS A 340 -22.38 -9.50 -34.54
C LYS A 340 -21.39 -9.32 -33.40
N LEU A 341 -21.44 -8.15 -32.74
CA LEU A 341 -20.64 -7.88 -31.55
C LEU A 341 -21.04 -8.81 -30.39
N SER A 342 -22.34 -9.02 -30.19
CA SER A 342 -22.86 -9.97 -29.19
C SER A 342 -22.38 -11.40 -29.45
N ASP A 343 -22.52 -11.89 -30.68
CA ASP A 343 -22.10 -13.23 -31.07
C ASP A 343 -20.58 -13.41 -30.90
N PHE A 344 -19.81 -12.40 -31.30
CA PHE A 344 -18.36 -12.38 -31.11
C PHE A 344 -17.98 -12.45 -29.62
N LEU A 345 -18.63 -11.64 -28.77
CA LEU A 345 -18.40 -11.61 -27.33
C LEU A 345 -18.81 -12.92 -26.66
N LYS A 346 -19.94 -13.53 -27.06
CA LYS A 346 -20.43 -14.79 -26.50
C LYS A 346 -19.54 -15.96 -26.88
N SER A 347 -19.17 -16.08 -28.15
CA SER A 347 -18.33 -17.16 -28.66
C SER A 347 -16.89 -17.10 -28.12
N ASN A 348 -16.34 -15.90 -27.93
CA ASN A 348 -14.93 -15.71 -27.56
C ASN A 348 -14.74 -15.16 -26.14
N PHE A 349 -15.75 -15.23 -25.26
CA PHE A 349 -15.71 -14.60 -23.94
C PHE A 349 -14.45 -14.96 -23.12
N PHE A 350 -14.18 -16.25 -22.96
CA PHE A 350 -13.01 -16.75 -22.24
C PHE A 350 -11.69 -16.34 -22.92
N LEU A 351 -11.64 -16.37 -24.25
CA LEU A 351 -10.47 -15.99 -25.04
C LEU A 351 -10.16 -14.50 -24.91
N ILE A 352 -11.18 -13.64 -24.95
CA ILE A 352 -11.05 -12.19 -24.77
C ILE A 352 -10.51 -11.87 -23.37
N ILE A 353 -11.07 -12.49 -22.32
CA ILE A 353 -10.57 -12.33 -20.95
C ILE A 353 -9.11 -12.78 -20.84
N LEU A 354 -8.76 -13.92 -21.44
CA LEU A 354 -7.40 -14.44 -21.44
C LEU A 354 -6.42 -13.46 -22.13
N ILE A 355 -6.81 -12.90 -23.29
CA ILE A 355 -6.00 -11.91 -24.02
C ILE A 355 -5.82 -10.63 -23.19
N ILE A 356 -6.89 -10.11 -22.57
CA ILE A 356 -6.81 -8.90 -21.74
C ILE A 356 -5.84 -9.12 -20.57
N ILE A 357 -5.96 -10.26 -19.88
CA ILE A 357 -5.07 -10.62 -18.78
C ILE A 357 -3.63 -10.77 -19.27
N ALA A 358 -3.42 -11.43 -20.42
CA ALA A 358 -2.09 -11.59 -21.01
C ALA A 358 -1.44 -10.24 -21.38
N ILE A 359 -2.20 -9.32 -21.98
CA ILE A 359 -1.74 -7.96 -22.30
C ILE A 359 -1.40 -7.19 -21.03
N MET A 360 -2.24 -7.26 -19.98
CA MET A 360 -1.96 -6.60 -18.70
C MET A 360 -0.68 -7.13 -18.04
N ILE A 361 -0.49 -8.45 -18.03
CA ILE A 361 0.71 -9.09 -17.48
C ILE A 361 1.94 -8.70 -18.30
N PHE A 362 1.85 -8.78 -19.64
CA PHE A 362 2.94 -8.39 -20.54
C PHE A 362 3.33 -6.92 -20.32
N PHE A 363 2.35 -6.01 -20.31
CA PHE A 363 2.57 -4.59 -20.06
C PHE A 363 3.23 -4.35 -18.70
N PHE A 364 2.75 -5.01 -17.64
CA PHE A 364 3.31 -4.88 -16.30
C PHE A 364 4.77 -5.38 -16.22
N ILE A 365 5.06 -6.54 -16.82
CA ILE A 365 6.41 -7.11 -16.85
C ILE A 365 7.33 -6.23 -17.70
N ALA A 366 6.90 -5.82 -18.88
CA ALA A 366 7.67 -4.96 -19.78
C ALA A 366 7.99 -3.62 -19.12
N PHE A 367 7.01 -2.98 -18.47
CA PHE A 367 7.21 -1.72 -17.75
C PHE A 367 8.21 -1.86 -16.58
N LYS A 368 8.17 -2.99 -15.86
CA LYS A 368 9.07 -3.24 -14.72
C LYS A 368 10.48 -3.68 -15.12
N LYS A 369 10.64 -4.46 -16.20
CA LYS A 369 11.93 -5.04 -16.59
C LYS A 369 12.66 -4.26 -17.69
N ILE A 370 11.94 -3.65 -18.63
CA ILE A 370 12.54 -3.03 -19.81
C ILE A 370 12.60 -1.51 -19.62
N LYS A 371 13.81 -0.96 -19.45
CA LYS A 371 14.01 0.49 -19.26
C LYS A 371 13.55 1.30 -20.47
N ALA A 372 13.88 0.88 -21.69
CA ALA A 372 13.48 1.58 -22.91
C ALA A 372 11.96 1.69 -23.06
N PHE A 373 11.23 0.59 -22.81
CA PHE A 373 9.77 0.56 -22.84
C PHE A 373 9.17 1.50 -21.78
N ARG A 374 9.71 1.47 -20.55
CA ARG A 374 9.28 2.39 -19.48
C ARG A 374 9.46 3.86 -19.87
N VAL A 375 10.61 4.22 -20.42
CA VAL A 375 10.90 5.60 -20.87
C VAL A 375 9.93 6.00 -21.97
N ALA A 376 9.71 5.15 -22.99
CA ALA A 376 8.78 5.43 -24.08
C ALA A 376 7.35 5.66 -23.55
N CYS A 377 6.84 4.78 -22.68
CA CYS A 377 5.54 4.96 -22.05
C CYS A 377 5.47 6.24 -21.22
N GLN A 378 6.49 6.55 -20.43
CA GLN A 378 6.54 7.78 -19.62
C GLN A 378 6.50 9.04 -20.49
N ILE A 379 7.24 9.07 -21.59
CA ILE A 379 7.21 10.19 -22.56
C ILE A 379 5.81 10.33 -23.17
N ILE A 380 5.18 9.23 -23.59
CA ILE A 380 3.83 9.26 -24.16
C ILE A 380 2.83 9.83 -23.14
N PHE A 381 2.79 9.29 -21.92
CA PHE A 381 1.88 9.77 -20.88
C PHE A 381 2.11 11.23 -20.50
N MET A 382 3.37 11.69 -20.50
CA MET A 382 3.72 13.08 -20.21
C MET A 382 3.53 14.04 -21.39
N LYS A 383 3.06 13.56 -22.54
CA LYS A 383 2.68 14.41 -23.69
C LYS A 383 1.18 14.50 -23.92
N ILE A 384 0.38 13.62 -23.30
CA ILE A 384 -1.08 13.66 -23.39
C ILE A 384 -1.60 14.88 -22.61
N PRO A 385 -2.31 15.84 -23.23
CA PRO A 385 -2.67 17.12 -22.59
C PRO A 385 -3.37 16.98 -21.23
N ILE A 386 -4.26 16.00 -21.10
CA ILE A 386 -5.07 15.76 -19.89
C ILE A 386 -4.24 15.18 -18.74
N ILE A 387 -3.18 14.40 -19.07
CA ILE A 387 -2.39 13.62 -18.09
C ILE A 387 -1.03 14.27 -17.83
N LYS A 388 -0.50 15.01 -18.81
CA LYS A 388 0.81 15.66 -18.81
C LYS A 388 1.05 16.41 -17.51
N ASP A 389 0.17 17.36 -17.20
CA ASP A 389 0.36 18.26 -16.09
C ASP A 389 0.19 17.55 -14.74
N VAL A 390 -0.63 16.51 -14.67
CA VAL A 390 -0.73 15.63 -13.48
C VAL A 390 0.62 15.02 -13.16
N ILE A 391 1.30 14.46 -14.17
CA ILE A 391 2.59 13.79 -13.96
C ILE A 391 3.69 14.82 -13.68
N ILE A 392 3.78 15.88 -14.49
CA ILE A 392 4.83 16.90 -14.35
C ILE A 392 4.73 17.60 -12.99
N TYR A 393 3.54 18.07 -12.60
CA TYR A 393 3.39 18.80 -11.33
C TYR A 393 3.63 17.90 -10.13
N LYS A 394 3.25 16.62 -10.21
CA LYS A 394 3.58 15.63 -9.18
C LYS A 394 5.09 15.46 -9.03
N GLU A 395 5.81 15.20 -10.12
CA GLU A 395 7.25 14.95 -10.07
C GLU A 395 8.02 16.20 -9.64
N ILE A 396 7.65 17.39 -10.12
CA ILE A 396 8.23 18.67 -9.66
C ILE A 396 7.96 18.93 -8.18
N THR A 397 6.73 18.66 -7.71
CA THR A 397 6.39 18.80 -6.28
C THR A 397 7.28 17.91 -5.42
N ILE A 398 7.40 16.62 -5.78
CA ILE A 398 8.23 15.67 -5.03
C ILE A 398 9.71 16.11 -5.08
N PHE A 399 10.21 16.43 -6.27
CA PHE A 399 11.59 16.91 -6.45
C PHE A 399 11.87 18.12 -5.57
N ALA A 400 11.08 19.19 -5.71
CA ALA A 400 11.33 20.46 -5.03
C ALA A 400 11.16 20.32 -3.51
N LYS A 401 10.16 19.58 -3.05
CA LYS A 401 9.92 19.35 -1.61
C LYS A 401 11.04 18.55 -0.97
N THR A 402 11.43 17.45 -1.62
CA THR A 402 12.53 16.62 -1.12
C THR A 402 13.86 17.36 -1.19
N PHE A 403 14.12 18.12 -2.26
CA PHE A 403 15.36 18.89 -2.39
C PHE A 403 15.45 20.01 -1.33
N SER A 404 14.36 20.77 -1.13
CA SER A 404 14.23 21.75 -0.03
C SER A 404 14.54 21.12 1.33
N SER A 405 13.92 19.98 1.63
CA SER A 405 14.10 19.28 2.91
C SER A 405 15.55 18.83 3.12
N LEU A 406 16.18 18.26 2.08
CA LEU A 406 17.58 17.83 2.14
C LEU A 406 18.52 19.02 2.38
N LEU A 407 18.34 20.12 1.65
CA LEU A 407 19.17 21.31 1.80
C LEU A 407 18.98 21.99 3.16
N ARG A 408 17.74 22.09 3.69
CA ARG A 408 17.46 22.61 5.04
C ARG A 408 18.15 21.81 6.14
N ASN A 409 18.38 20.51 5.90
CA ASN A 409 19.08 19.61 6.83
C ASN A 409 20.58 19.49 6.49
N ASN A 410 21.14 20.48 5.79
CA ASN A 410 22.56 20.60 5.45
C ASN A 410 23.15 19.40 4.68
N VAL A 411 22.32 18.69 3.90
CA VAL A 411 22.82 17.64 3.01
C VAL A 411 23.47 18.28 1.79
N TYR A 412 24.68 17.84 1.44
CA TYR A 412 25.39 18.34 0.26
C TYR A 412 24.55 18.19 -1.02
N ILE A 413 24.66 19.14 -1.95
CA ILE A 413 23.84 19.18 -3.17
C ILE A 413 24.04 17.91 -4.02
N THR A 414 25.28 17.42 -4.14
CA THR A 414 25.61 16.20 -4.88
C THR A 414 24.94 14.96 -4.27
N GLU A 415 25.03 14.79 -2.94
CA GLU A 415 24.34 13.70 -2.22
C GLU A 415 22.82 13.86 -2.31
N SER A 416 22.32 15.09 -2.27
CA SER A 416 20.89 15.40 -2.43
C SER A 416 20.36 14.95 -3.80
N MET A 417 21.09 15.23 -4.88
CA MET A 417 20.71 14.80 -6.24
C MET A 417 20.76 13.28 -6.41
N ASP A 418 21.75 12.60 -5.80
CA ASP A 418 21.81 11.13 -5.80
C ASP A 418 20.59 10.53 -5.05
N ILE A 419 20.23 11.09 -3.89
CA ILE A 419 19.04 10.68 -3.14
C ILE A 419 17.77 10.90 -3.95
N LEU A 420 17.62 12.07 -4.58
CA LEU A 420 16.47 12.39 -5.45
C LEU A 420 16.34 11.40 -6.60
N SER A 421 17.45 11.03 -7.25
CA SER A 421 17.47 10.04 -8.35
C SER A 421 16.96 8.65 -7.92
N LYS A 422 17.15 8.28 -6.65
CA LYS A 422 16.69 7.00 -6.08
C LYS A 422 15.22 7.03 -5.65
N ILE A 423 14.68 8.23 -5.37
CA ILE A 423 13.30 8.42 -4.93
C ILE A 423 12.34 8.49 -6.12
N THR A 424 12.71 9.22 -7.18
CA THR A 424 11.83 9.32 -8.36
C THR A 424 11.74 7.99 -9.09
N THR A 425 10.52 7.64 -9.51
CA THR A 425 10.27 6.47 -10.37
C THR A 425 10.32 6.82 -11.86
N ASN A 426 10.38 8.11 -12.18
CA ASN A 426 10.36 8.61 -13.54
C ASN A 426 11.78 8.68 -14.11
N GLU A 427 12.05 7.93 -15.17
CA GLU A 427 13.40 7.82 -15.75
C GLU A 427 13.87 9.15 -16.37
N ILE A 428 12.95 10.03 -16.79
CA ILE A 428 13.28 11.36 -17.33
C ILE A 428 13.84 12.25 -16.23
N TYR A 429 13.19 12.29 -15.07
CA TYR A 429 13.70 13.06 -13.93
C TYR A 429 14.99 12.44 -13.38
N LYS A 430 15.13 11.11 -13.37
CA LYS A 430 16.42 10.47 -13.04
C LYS A 430 17.54 10.95 -13.95
N SER A 431 17.32 10.99 -15.27
CA SER A 431 18.35 11.47 -16.20
C SER A 431 18.71 12.93 -15.96
N ILE A 432 17.74 13.77 -15.60
CA ILE A 432 18.01 15.17 -15.21
C ILE A 432 18.89 15.19 -13.94
N MET A 433 18.54 14.43 -12.89
CA MET A 433 19.35 14.37 -11.66
C MET A 433 20.80 13.91 -11.93
N PHE A 434 20.98 12.86 -12.75
CA PHE A 434 22.32 12.39 -13.11
C PHE A 434 23.11 13.44 -13.90
N LYS A 435 22.45 14.16 -14.81
CA LYS A 435 23.07 15.29 -15.53
C LYS A 435 23.49 16.39 -14.54
N THR A 436 22.62 16.73 -13.58
CA THR A 436 22.93 17.71 -12.53
C THR A 436 24.14 17.30 -11.70
N ILE A 437 24.25 16.02 -11.29
CA ILE A 437 25.42 15.52 -10.56
C ILE A 437 26.70 15.72 -11.39
N ASN A 438 26.67 15.37 -12.68
CA ASN A 438 27.80 15.55 -13.58
C ASN A 438 28.18 17.02 -13.75
N ASN A 439 27.21 17.92 -13.86
CA ASN A 439 27.44 19.36 -13.95
C ASN A 439 28.15 19.88 -12.69
N ILE A 440 27.67 19.49 -11.50
CA ILE A 440 28.29 19.92 -10.22
C ILE A 440 29.74 19.43 -10.12
N VAL A 441 30.01 18.18 -10.53
CA VAL A 441 31.38 17.62 -10.53
C VAL A 441 32.32 18.40 -11.45
N LYS A 442 31.79 18.99 -12.53
CA LYS A 442 32.55 19.83 -13.47
C LYS A 442 32.63 21.31 -13.05
N GLY A 443 31.92 21.72 -12.00
CA GLY A 443 31.78 23.13 -11.62
C GLY A 443 30.83 23.93 -12.52
N GLU A 444 29.99 23.26 -13.31
CA GLU A 444 28.92 23.87 -14.10
C GLU A 444 27.68 24.16 -13.23
N LYS A 445 26.77 25.00 -13.73
CA LYS A 445 25.55 25.35 -12.99
C LYS A 445 24.59 24.17 -12.91
N ILE A 446 23.88 24.09 -11.79
CA ILE A 446 22.78 23.16 -11.52
C ILE A 446 21.65 23.43 -12.51
N SER A 447 21.30 24.70 -12.71
CA SER A 447 20.22 25.13 -13.59
C SER A 447 20.39 24.68 -15.06
N ASP A 448 21.61 24.47 -15.54
CA ASP A 448 21.88 24.03 -16.92
C ASP A 448 21.35 22.62 -17.22
N ALA A 449 21.19 21.78 -16.20
CA ALA A 449 20.57 20.46 -16.36
C ALA A 449 19.05 20.54 -16.59
N PHE A 450 18.42 21.64 -16.15
CA PHE A 450 16.97 21.87 -16.21
C PHE A 450 16.56 22.82 -17.35
N SER A 451 17.50 23.58 -17.92
CA SER A 451 17.25 24.55 -18.97
C SER A 451 16.62 23.92 -20.22
N ASN A 452 15.58 24.57 -20.78
CA ASN A 452 14.88 24.18 -22.01
C ASN A 452 14.37 22.72 -22.05
N HIS A 453 14.16 22.10 -20.88
CA HIS A 453 13.68 20.73 -20.83
C HIS A 453 12.14 20.69 -20.78
N TRP A 454 11.49 20.07 -21.77
CA TRP A 454 10.02 20.04 -21.92
C TRP A 454 9.23 19.49 -20.71
N ALA A 455 9.88 18.69 -19.86
CA ALA A 455 9.31 18.14 -18.63
C ALA A 455 9.50 19.05 -17.39
N ILE A 456 10.18 20.19 -17.54
CA ILE A 456 10.42 21.15 -16.47
C ILE A 456 9.60 22.41 -16.78
N PRO A 457 8.65 22.78 -15.92
CA PRO A 457 7.95 24.06 -16.04
C PRO A 457 8.87 25.27 -15.84
N ASP A 458 8.58 26.37 -16.54
CA ASP A 458 9.40 27.59 -16.51
C ASP A 458 9.54 28.17 -15.10
N VAL A 459 8.45 28.20 -14.32
CA VAL A 459 8.48 28.72 -12.94
C VAL A 459 9.45 27.91 -12.07
N ALA A 460 9.48 26.59 -12.21
CA ALA A 460 10.42 25.74 -11.48
C ALA A 460 11.87 26.03 -11.91
N TYR A 461 12.12 26.15 -13.22
CA TYR A 461 13.44 26.46 -13.76
C TYR A 461 13.98 27.79 -13.23
N TYR A 462 13.22 28.88 -13.33
CA TYR A 462 13.66 30.21 -12.88
C TYR A 462 13.88 30.27 -11.37
N MET A 463 13.14 29.49 -10.58
CA MET A 463 13.36 29.38 -9.14
C MET A 463 14.66 28.62 -8.81
N ILE A 464 15.04 27.62 -9.62
CA ILE A 464 16.36 26.97 -9.50
C ILE A 464 17.46 27.98 -9.83
N VAL A 465 17.35 28.71 -10.96
CA VAL A 465 18.33 29.74 -11.37
C VAL A 465 18.49 30.81 -10.29
N THR A 466 17.37 31.31 -9.75
CA THR A 466 17.37 32.35 -8.72
C THR A 466 17.98 31.81 -7.43
N GLY A 467 17.55 30.65 -6.95
CA GLY A 467 18.06 30.05 -5.72
C GLY A 467 19.55 29.68 -5.82
N GLU A 468 20.01 29.25 -7.00
CA GLU A 468 21.43 29.00 -7.26
C GLU A 468 22.25 30.30 -7.21
N SER A 469 21.74 31.38 -7.81
CA SER A 469 22.43 32.67 -7.86
C SER A 469 22.44 33.40 -6.51
N THR A 470 21.40 33.24 -5.68
CA THR A 470 21.29 33.87 -4.37
C THR A 470 21.76 32.99 -3.21
N GLY A 471 22.11 31.72 -3.48
CA GLY A 471 22.43 30.73 -2.45
C GLY A 471 21.22 30.25 -1.64
N GLN A 472 19.99 30.60 -2.04
CA GLN A 472 18.74 30.28 -1.33
C GLN A 472 17.95 29.14 -1.99
N LEU A 473 18.62 28.12 -2.54
CA LEU A 473 17.97 26.98 -3.19
C LEU A 473 16.92 26.30 -2.30
N ALA A 474 17.18 26.15 -1.00
CA ALA A 474 16.25 25.52 -0.08
C ALA A 474 14.89 26.25 -0.04
N GLU A 475 14.91 27.57 0.14
CA GLU A 475 13.69 28.40 0.22
C GLU A 475 12.98 28.46 -1.13
N MET A 476 13.72 28.61 -2.23
CA MET A 476 13.13 28.65 -3.57
C MET A 476 12.45 27.32 -3.93
N MET A 477 13.06 26.19 -3.59
CA MET A 477 12.47 24.87 -3.83
C MET A 477 11.26 24.59 -2.93
N GLN A 478 11.23 25.15 -1.72
CA GLN A 478 10.03 25.11 -0.89
C GLN A 478 8.85 25.83 -1.57
N LYS A 479 9.07 27.05 -2.07
CA LYS A 479 8.04 27.82 -2.81
C LYS A 479 7.56 27.09 -4.06
N VAL A 480 8.48 26.46 -4.81
CA VAL A 480 8.15 25.62 -5.98
C VAL A 480 7.29 24.43 -5.57
N SER A 481 7.66 23.72 -4.49
CA SER A 481 6.88 22.62 -3.93
C SER A 481 5.44 23.05 -3.63
N ASP A 482 5.29 24.14 -2.88
CA ASP A 482 3.98 24.58 -2.40
C ASP A 482 3.09 25.04 -3.56
N TYR A 483 3.67 25.76 -4.53
CA TYR A 483 2.97 26.16 -5.75
C TYR A 483 2.51 24.95 -6.56
N TYR A 484 3.39 24.01 -6.91
CA TYR A 484 3.03 22.85 -7.73
C TYR A 484 2.18 21.82 -6.99
N GLN A 485 2.23 21.77 -5.65
CA GLN A 485 1.32 20.95 -4.85
C GLN A 485 -0.12 21.42 -5.03
N VAL A 486 -0.36 22.74 -4.99
CA VAL A 486 -1.68 23.34 -5.23
C VAL A 486 -2.12 23.09 -6.68
N GLN A 487 -1.24 23.29 -7.66
CA GLN A 487 -1.58 23.05 -9.07
C GLN A 487 -1.89 21.58 -9.37
N HIS A 488 -1.11 20.67 -8.80
CA HIS A 488 -1.37 19.23 -8.91
C HIS A 488 -2.74 18.87 -8.31
N LYS A 489 -3.08 19.40 -7.12
CA LYS A 489 -4.38 19.16 -6.48
C LYS A 489 -5.54 19.73 -7.29
N SER A 490 -5.37 20.94 -7.82
CA SER A 490 -6.37 21.61 -8.67
C SER A 490 -6.69 20.77 -9.92
N ILE A 491 -5.67 20.36 -10.67
CA ILE A 491 -5.85 19.53 -11.87
C ILE A 491 -6.50 18.19 -11.55
N VAL A 492 -6.06 17.50 -10.50
CA VAL A 492 -6.69 16.24 -10.08
C VAL A 492 -8.18 16.44 -9.75
N SER A 493 -8.54 17.56 -9.13
CA SER A 493 -9.93 17.90 -8.84
C SER A 493 -10.72 18.22 -10.12
N SER A 494 -10.16 19.00 -11.04
CA SER A 494 -10.79 19.33 -12.33
C SER A 494 -11.03 18.09 -13.18
N LEU A 495 -10.07 17.16 -13.22
CA LEU A 495 -10.22 15.87 -13.89
C LEU A 495 -11.37 15.06 -13.28
N LYS A 496 -11.47 15.03 -11.95
CA LYS A 496 -12.59 14.37 -11.27
C LYS A 496 -13.94 14.97 -11.68
N SER A 497 -14.06 16.30 -11.67
CA SER A 497 -15.29 16.99 -12.05
C SER A 497 -15.66 16.82 -13.52
N PHE A 498 -14.69 16.62 -14.41
CA PHE A 498 -14.94 16.40 -15.84
C PHE A 498 -15.27 14.94 -16.18
N ILE A 499 -14.66 13.98 -15.48
CA ILE A 499 -14.89 12.55 -15.71
C ILE A 499 -16.35 12.16 -15.49
N GLU A 500 -17.02 12.72 -14.48
CA GLU A 500 -18.40 12.35 -14.14
C GLU A 500 -19.42 12.68 -15.26
N PRO A 501 -19.51 13.92 -15.77
CA PRO A 501 -20.36 14.24 -16.92
C PRO A 501 -20.03 13.41 -18.17
N VAL A 502 -18.74 13.22 -18.47
CA VAL A 502 -18.32 12.43 -19.64
C VAL A 502 -18.79 10.99 -19.51
N MET A 503 -18.67 10.38 -18.32
CA MET A 503 -19.15 9.03 -18.07
C MET A 503 -20.66 8.90 -18.22
N ILE A 504 -21.44 9.89 -17.74
CA ILE A 504 -22.90 9.90 -17.88
C ILE A 504 -23.30 9.99 -19.36
N VAL A 505 -22.69 10.92 -20.11
CA VAL A 505 -22.97 11.08 -21.55
C VAL A 505 -22.56 9.82 -22.32
N PHE A 506 -21.39 9.26 -22.04
CA PHE A 506 -20.92 8.04 -22.66
C PHE A 506 -21.88 6.86 -22.42
N LEU A 507 -22.35 6.69 -21.18
CA LEU A 507 -23.34 5.67 -20.84
C LEU A 507 -24.67 5.90 -21.55
N ALA A 508 -25.17 7.13 -21.53
CA ALA A 508 -26.42 7.48 -22.19
C ALA A 508 -26.35 7.15 -23.69
N VAL A 509 -25.24 7.50 -24.37
CA VAL A 509 -25.04 7.20 -25.79
C VAL A 509 -24.98 5.69 -26.05
N ILE A 510 -24.24 4.93 -25.24
CA ILE A 510 -24.14 3.47 -25.43
C ILE A 510 -25.48 2.80 -25.19
N VAL A 511 -26.14 3.10 -24.07
CA VAL A 511 -27.42 2.48 -23.71
C VAL A 511 -28.49 2.88 -24.72
N ALA A 512 -28.57 4.15 -25.12
CA ALA A 512 -29.48 4.60 -26.16
C ALA A 512 -29.20 3.89 -27.49
N SER A 513 -27.94 3.73 -27.88
CA SER A 513 -27.57 2.99 -29.11
C SER A 513 -28.08 1.56 -29.05
N ILE A 514 -27.92 0.87 -27.91
CA ILE A 514 -28.42 -0.50 -27.74
C ILE A 514 -29.95 -0.54 -27.80
N ILE A 515 -30.63 0.38 -27.12
CA ILE A 515 -32.10 0.47 -27.13
C ILE A 515 -32.62 0.71 -28.55
N VAL A 516 -32.05 1.69 -29.27
CA VAL A 516 -32.42 1.98 -30.67
C VAL A 516 -32.20 0.75 -31.55
N SER A 517 -31.12 0.00 -31.32
CA SER A 517 -30.84 -1.23 -32.07
C SER A 517 -31.94 -2.27 -31.92
N VAL A 518 -32.57 -2.34 -30.76
CA VAL A 518 -33.64 -3.31 -30.48
C VAL A 518 -35.00 -2.76 -30.93
N ILE A 519 -35.28 -1.49 -30.70
CA ILE A 519 -36.60 -0.93 -30.97
C ILE A 519 -36.86 -0.72 -32.47
N VAL A 520 -35.85 -0.30 -33.25
CA VAL A 520 -36.04 0.00 -34.68
C VAL A 520 -36.57 -1.21 -35.48
N PRO A 521 -35.98 -2.41 -35.39
CA PRO A 521 -36.54 -3.59 -36.04
C PRO A 521 -37.91 -4.01 -35.48
N MET A 522 -38.19 -3.73 -34.20
CA MET A 522 -39.52 -3.99 -33.62
C MET A 522 -40.62 -3.13 -34.25
N PHE A 523 -40.33 -1.89 -34.63
CA PHE A 523 -41.30 -1.09 -35.37
C PHE A 523 -41.53 -1.59 -36.80
N GLN A 524 -40.48 -2.13 -37.45
CA GLN A 524 -40.63 -2.76 -38.77
C GLN A 524 -41.54 -3.99 -38.68
N LEU A 525 -41.36 -4.84 -37.66
CA LEU A 525 -42.28 -5.94 -37.36
C LEU A 525 -43.72 -5.45 -37.23
N TYR A 526 -43.95 -4.43 -36.39
CA TYR A 526 -45.30 -3.93 -36.13
C TYR A 526 -45.98 -3.40 -37.40
N ASN A 527 -45.24 -2.70 -38.27
CA ASN A 527 -45.76 -2.18 -39.53
C ASN A 527 -46.03 -3.27 -40.59
N GLU A 528 -45.42 -4.45 -40.50
CA GLU A 528 -45.77 -5.59 -41.36
C GLU A 528 -47.00 -6.36 -40.85
N PHE A 529 -47.35 -6.25 -39.57
CA PHE A 529 -48.53 -6.89 -38.98
C PHE A 529 -49.82 -6.06 -39.08
N LEU A 530 -49.70 -4.74 -39.26
CA LEU A 530 -50.81 -3.82 -39.61
C LEU A 530 -51.00 -3.77 -41.12
#